data_AF-A0A3P7PIG5-F1
#
_entry.id   AF-A0A3P7PIG5-F1
#
_cell.length_a   1.000
_cell.length_b   1.000
_cell.length_c   1.000
_cell.angle_alpha   90.00
_cell.angle_beta   90.00
_cell.angle_gamma   90.00
#
_symmetry.space_group_name_H-M   'P 1'
#
loop_
_entity.id
_entity.type
_entity.pdbx_description
1 polymer ?
#
loop_
_entity_poly.entity_id
_entity_poly.type
_entity_poly.pdbx_seq_one_letter_code
_entity_poly.pdbx_strand_id
1 'polypeptide(L)'
;MVGPVSYNSLKDAFKPLQAGPIETDDIDDPKADSIEGARKKAEWAKLVEQGEEKRRDTRRKVAELRMKFKRLKEQNEKLPEHMRIDLREYEILPRIRDHLMKERAAKLDLLYKETAFESRRYELALRKIITRYRDQLACELLVLKSFGTEHTISTMRANTLPSYHNLLLSCLRKEAEEEARREAEKKRRAAEEGEFPTSKRLVCILSLCLYGL
;
A
#
# COMPACT_ATOMS: atom_id res chain seq x y z
N MET A 1 -32.75 69.80 -6.35
CA MET A 1 -32.76 70.03 -4.89
C MET A 1 -32.69 68.67 -4.21
N VAL A 2 -31.53 68.31 -3.65
CA VAL A 2 -31.36 67.06 -2.89
C VAL A 2 -31.38 67.47 -1.42
N GLY A 3 -32.42 67.06 -0.68
CA GLY A 3 -32.59 67.41 0.73
C GLY A 3 -31.50 66.78 1.60
N PRO A 4 -31.18 67.37 2.77
CA PRO A 4 -30.15 66.84 3.64
C PRO A 4 -30.56 65.47 4.21
N VAL A 5 -29.70 64.48 4.04
CA VAL A 5 -29.85 63.16 4.66
C VAL A 5 -29.73 63.34 6.17
N SER A 6 -30.81 63.04 6.90
CA SER A 6 -30.88 63.17 8.35
C SER A 6 -29.84 62.27 9.03
N TYR A 7 -28.99 62.88 9.87
CA TYR A 7 -27.91 62.24 10.62
C TYR A 7 -28.36 61.10 11.56
N ASN A 8 -29.67 60.96 11.79
CA ASN A 8 -30.23 59.90 12.65
C ASN A 8 -30.37 58.56 11.92
N SER A 9 -30.45 58.54 10.58
CA SER A 9 -30.60 57.30 9.81
C SER A 9 -29.31 56.45 9.75
N LEU A 10 -28.15 57.05 10.03
CA LEU A 10 -26.86 56.35 10.03
C LEU A 10 -26.55 55.65 11.35
N LYS A 11 -27.21 56.02 12.46
CA LYS A 11 -27.02 55.38 13.77
C LYS A 11 -27.77 54.05 13.89
N ASP A 12 -28.89 53.91 13.17
CA ASP A 12 -29.66 52.66 13.15
C ASP A 12 -28.99 51.56 12.31
N ALA A 13 -28.13 51.94 11.36
CA ALA A 13 -27.41 51.01 10.48
C ALA A 13 -26.18 50.36 11.15
N PHE A 14 -25.74 50.89 12.29
CA PHE A 14 -24.61 50.35 13.05
C PHE A 14 -25.04 50.08 14.49
N LYS A 15 -26.12 49.32 14.65
CA LYS A 15 -26.43 48.70 15.94
C LYS A 15 -25.42 47.56 16.12
N PRO A 16 -24.40 47.69 17.01
CA PRO A 16 -23.55 46.56 17.29
C PRO A 16 -24.46 45.44 17.82
N LEU A 17 -24.38 44.26 17.20
CA LEU A 17 -24.90 43.04 17.80
C LEU A 17 -24.20 42.91 19.15
N GLN A 18 -24.85 43.37 20.21
CA GLN A 18 -24.54 42.96 21.58
C GLN A 18 -24.98 41.51 21.72
N ALA A 19 -24.36 40.62 20.95
CA ALA A 19 -24.28 39.23 21.32
C ALA A 19 -23.32 39.20 22.51
N GLY A 20 -23.79 38.75 23.68
CA GLY A 20 -22.88 38.35 24.75
C GLY A 20 -21.88 37.30 24.23
N PRO A 21 -20.86 36.92 25.01
CA PRO A 21 -20.00 35.80 24.64
C PRO A 21 -20.89 34.62 24.25
N ILE A 22 -20.82 34.19 22.99
CA ILE A 22 -21.46 32.96 22.59
C ILE A 22 -20.65 31.89 23.30
N GLU A 23 -21.15 31.39 24.42
CA GLU A 23 -20.65 30.17 25.02
C GLU A 23 -20.76 29.11 23.94
N THR A 24 -19.61 28.80 23.33
CA THR A 24 -19.49 27.80 22.29
C THR A 24 -18.99 26.57 23.00
N ASP A 25 -19.84 25.55 23.09
CA ASP A 25 -19.40 24.24 23.58
C ASP A 25 -18.30 23.71 22.66
N ASP A 26 -17.22 23.21 23.26
CA ASP A 26 -16.15 22.56 22.51
C ASP A 26 -16.71 21.37 21.72
N ILE A 27 -16.18 21.16 20.52
CA ILE A 27 -16.67 20.09 19.63
C ILE A 27 -16.17 18.73 20.16
N ASP A 28 -17.04 17.99 20.85
CA ASP A 28 -16.75 16.65 21.40
C ASP A 28 -16.90 15.50 20.38
N ASP A 29 -17.30 15.78 19.13
CA ASP A 29 -17.45 14.74 18.10
C ASP A 29 -16.06 14.26 17.62
N PRO A 30 -15.68 12.98 17.84
CA PRO A 30 -14.40 12.43 17.39
C PRO A 30 -14.23 12.44 15.86
N LYS A 31 -15.30 12.70 15.11
CA LYS A 31 -15.30 12.79 13.65
C LYS A 31 -15.20 14.23 13.12
N ALA A 32 -15.35 15.23 13.98
CA ALA A 32 -15.25 16.62 13.55
C ALA A 32 -13.80 17.00 13.25
N ASP A 33 -13.56 17.59 12.08
CA ASP A 33 -12.24 18.12 11.72
C ASP A 33 -11.93 19.31 12.66
N SER A 34 -10.70 19.37 13.19
CA SER A 34 -10.25 20.56 13.93
C SER A 34 -10.30 21.80 13.05
N ILE A 35 -10.49 22.98 13.63
CA ILE A 35 -10.60 24.25 12.88
C ILE A 35 -9.40 24.42 11.92
N GLU A 36 -8.19 24.08 12.35
CA GLU A 36 -7.00 24.10 11.50
C GLU A 36 -6.99 23.00 10.43
N GLY A 37 -7.47 21.81 10.76
CA GLY A 37 -7.59 20.69 9.83
C GLY A 37 -8.57 21.01 8.70
N ALA A 38 -9.73 21.56 9.05
CA ALA A 38 -10.74 22.04 8.12
C ALA A 38 -10.16 23.13 7.20
N ARG A 39 -9.39 24.07 7.75
CA ARG A 39 -8.71 25.11 6.97
C ARG A 39 -7.70 24.53 5.97
N LYS A 40 -6.80 23.65 6.43
CA LYS A 40 -5.79 23.00 5.56
C LYS A 40 -6.44 22.18 4.44
N LYS A 41 -7.51 21.46 4.76
CA LYS A 41 -8.29 20.66 3.80
C LYS A 41 -8.98 21.54 2.76
N ALA A 42 -9.56 22.66 3.17
CA ALA A 42 -10.17 23.63 2.26
C ALA A 42 -9.13 24.29 1.33
N GLU A 43 -7.96 24.69 1.87
CA GLU A 43 -6.85 25.25 1.08
C GLU A 43 -6.33 24.24 0.04
N TRP A 44 -6.14 22.98 0.45
CA TRP A 44 -5.72 21.91 -0.45
C TRP A 44 -6.78 21.61 -1.53
N ALA A 45 -8.05 21.53 -1.16
CA ALA A 45 -9.14 21.32 -2.11
C ALA A 45 -9.19 22.44 -3.16
N LYS A 46 -8.98 23.69 -2.75
CA LYS A 46 -8.91 24.85 -3.66
C LYS A 46 -7.74 24.73 -4.63
N LEU A 47 -6.56 24.33 -4.17
CA LEU A 47 -5.38 24.10 -5.01
C LEU A 47 -5.63 22.99 -6.05
N VAL A 48 -6.23 21.87 -5.62
CA VAL A 48 -6.57 20.76 -6.51
C VAL A 48 -7.58 21.19 -7.56
N GLU A 49 -8.63 21.90 -7.15
CA GLU A 49 -9.67 22.37 -8.09
C GLU A 49 -9.10 23.33 -9.13
N GLN A 50 -8.23 24.26 -8.73
CA GLN A 50 -7.53 25.14 -9.69
C GLN A 50 -6.64 24.36 -10.67
N GLY A 51 -6.00 23.28 -10.20
CA GLY A 51 -5.23 22.38 -11.05
C GLY A 51 -6.10 21.64 -12.06
N GLU A 52 -7.23 21.10 -11.60
CA GLU A 52 -8.20 20.40 -12.45
C GLU A 52 -8.89 21.33 -13.44
N GLU A 53 -9.21 22.57 -13.06
CA GLU A 53 -9.75 23.59 -13.96
C GLU A 53 -8.79 23.87 -15.12
N LYS A 54 -7.51 24.13 -14.84
CA LYS A 54 -6.48 24.31 -15.88
C LYS A 54 -6.36 23.07 -16.78
N ARG A 55 -6.47 21.86 -16.22
CA ARG A 55 -6.48 20.62 -17.01
C ARG A 55 -7.73 20.51 -17.89
N ARG A 56 -8.91 20.86 -17.39
CA ARG A 56 -10.15 20.88 -18.19
C ARG A 56 -10.07 21.90 -19.31
N ASP A 57 -9.55 23.09 -19.05
CA ASP A 57 -9.43 24.15 -20.07
C ASP A 57 -8.42 23.80 -21.15
N THR A 58 -7.27 23.23 -20.78
CA THR A 58 -6.29 22.74 -21.78
C THR A 58 -6.88 21.61 -22.63
N ARG A 59 -7.61 20.66 -22.03
CA ARG A 59 -8.33 19.61 -22.77
C ARG A 59 -9.38 20.19 -23.73
N ARG A 60 -10.17 21.17 -23.30
CA ARG A 60 -11.15 21.87 -24.15
C ARG A 60 -10.48 22.54 -25.35
N LYS A 61 -9.43 23.32 -25.11
CA LYS A 61 -8.65 23.99 -26.18
C LYS A 61 -8.08 22.99 -27.18
N VAL A 62 -7.52 21.87 -26.71
CA VAL A 62 -7.01 20.80 -27.59
C VAL A 62 -8.13 20.17 -28.42
N ALA A 63 -9.30 19.92 -27.82
CA ALA A 63 -10.46 19.38 -28.53
C ALA A 63 -10.95 20.36 -29.61
N GLU A 64 -11.06 21.65 -29.29
CA GLU A 64 -11.42 22.70 -30.25
C GLU A 64 -10.43 22.77 -31.43
N LEU A 65 -9.12 22.75 -31.14
CA LEU A 65 -8.09 22.76 -32.19
C LEU A 65 -8.17 21.51 -33.08
N ARG A 66 -8.41 20.33 -32.50
CA ARG A 66 -8.63 19.08 -33.27
C ARG A 66 -9.85 19.18 -34.18
N MET A 67 -10.95 19.75 -33.70
CA MET A 67 -12.15 19.95 -34.52
C MET A 67 -11.91 20.96 -35.64
N LYS A 68 -11.24 22.08 -35.36
CA LYS A 68 -10.85 23.06 -36.39
C LYS A 68 -9.95 22.43 -37.44
N PHE A 69 -8.95 21.66 -37.01
CA PHE A 69 -8.05 20.95 -37.91
C PHE A 69 -8.78 19.93 -38.79
N LYS A 70 -9.72 19.16 -38.23
CA LYS A 70 -10.55 18.22 -38.99
C LYS A 70 -11.36 18.94 -40.08
N ARG A 71 -12.02 20.06 -39.74
CA ARG A 71 -12.78 20.86 -40.72
C ARG A 71 -11.90 21.40 -41.84
N LEU A 72 -10.71 21.89 -41.52
CA LEU A 72 -9.74 22.36 -42.52
C LEU A 72 -9.29 21.23 -43.44
N LYS A 73 -9.10 20.02 -42.89
CA LYS A 73 -8.75 18.84 -43.69
C LYS A 73 -9.89 18.45 -44.64
N GLU A 74 -11.13 18.45 -44.17
CA GLU A 74 -12.32 18.21 -45.00
C GLU A 74 -12.48 19.28 -46.11
N GLN A 75 -12.11 20.53 -45.85
CA GLN A 75 -12.09 21.60 -46.86
C GLN A 75 -10.98 21.37 -47.90
N ASN A 76 -9.80 20.96 -47.46
CA ASN A 76 -8.68 20.63 -48.34
C ASN A 76 -8.99 19.44 -49.27
N GLU A 77 -9.70 18.43 -48.76
CA GLU A 77 -10.12 17.27 -49.55
C GLU A 77 -11.11 17.62 -50.67
N LYS A 78 -11.92 18.67 -50.49
CA LYS A 78 -12.86 19.18 -51.52
C LYS A 78 -12.17 19.95 -52.63
N LEU A 79 -10.92 20.37 -52.46
CA LEU A 79 -10.17 21.07 -53.48
C LEU A 79 -9.70 20.09 -54.58
N PRO A 80 -9.51 20.58 -55.82
CA PRO A 80 -8.85 19.81 -56.87
C PRO A 80 -7.46 19.33 -56.45
N GLU A 81 -7.04 18.17 -56.97
CA GLU A 81 -5.79 17.48 -56.59
C GLU A 81 -4.56 18.40 -56.55
N HIS A 82 -4.43 19.28 -57.55
CA HIS A 82 -3.28 20.19 -57.70
C HIS A 82 -3.27 21.39 -56.72
N MET A 83 -4.39 21.66 -56.04
CA MET A 83 -4.51 22.70 -55.00
C MET A 83 -4.54 22.12 -53.59
N ARG A 84 -4.57 20.79 -53.47
CA ARG A 84 -4.65 20.10 -52.19
C ARG A 84 -3.28 20.15 -51.50
N ILE A 85 -3.29 20.47 -50.21
CA ILE A 85 -2.11 20.43 -49.34
C ILE A 85 -1.78 18.97 -48.99
N ASP A 86 -0.51 18.60 -49.12
CA ASP A 86 -0.01 17.27 -48.78
C ASP A 86 0.09 17.03 -47.27
N LEU A 87 0.06 15.76 -46.86
CA LEU A 87 0.16 15.38 -45.45
C LEU A 87 1.46 15.85 -44.78
N ARG A 88 2.56 15.91 -45.54
CA ARG A 88 3.88 16.33 -45.04
C ARG A 88 3.93 17.81 -44.69
N GLU A 89 3.12 18.63 -45.36
CA GLU A 89 3.08 20.08 -45.10
C GLU A 89 2.35 20.41 -43.79
N TYR A 90 1.53 19.49 -43.27
CA TYR A 90 0.93 19.62 -41.94
C TYR A 90 1.89 19.25 -40.80
N GLU A 91 3.04 18.63 -41.10
CA GLU A 91 4.01 18.28 -40.07
C GLU A 91 4.70 19.53 -39.52
N ILE A 92 4.83 19.59 -38.20
CA ILE A 92 5.59 20.65 -37.54
C ILE A 92 7.05 20.53 -37.97
N LEU A 93 7.64 21.64 -38.40
CA LEU A 93 9.07 21.68 -38.76
C LEU A 93 9.94 21.07 -37.64
N PRO A 94 10.89 20.18 -37.96
CA PRO A 94 11.68 19.47 -36.95
C PRO A 94 12.35 20.40 -35.93
N ARG A 95 12.88 21.54 -36.39
CA ARG A 95 13.50 22.56 -35.52
C ARG A 95 12.56 23.09 -34.43
N ILE A 96 11.31 23.34 -34.79
CA ILE A 96 10.28 23.84 -33.86
C ILE A 96 9.90 22.73 -32.88
N ARG A 97 9.70 21.51 -33.38
CA ARG A 97 9.40 20.34 -32.55
C ARG A 97 10.48 20.12 -31.49
N ASP A 98 11.75 20.13 -31.90
CA ASP A 98 12.87 19.89 -30.99
C ASP A 98 13.00 20.99 -29.93
N HIS A 99 12.77 22.25 -30.33
CA HIS A 99 12.73 23.36 -29.39
C HIS A 99 11.63 23.19 -28.34
N LEU A 100 10.40 22.87 -28.76
CA LEU A 100 9.27 22.61 -27.84
C LEU A 100 9.53 21.42 -26.90
N MET A 101 10.21 20.37 -27.38
CA MET A 101 10.57 19.22 -26.55
C MET A 101 11.64 19.58 -25.52
N LYS A 102 12.64 20.40 -25.89
CA LYS A 102 13.65 20.92 -24.95
C LYS A 102 13.02 21.78 -23.87
N GLU A 103 12.11 22.68 -24.23
CA GLU A 103 11.38 23.50 -23.25
C GLU A 103 10.54 22.65 -22.31
N ARG A 104 9.86 21.62 -22.83
CA ARG A 104 9.09 20.67 -22.01
C ARG A 104 10.01 19.94 -21.03
N ALA A 105 11.14 19.42 -21.50
CA ALA A 105 12.11 18.72 -20.65
C ALA A 105 12.63 19.64 -19.55
N ALA A 106 13.00 20.88 -19.86
CA ALA A 106 13.45 21.86 -18.87
C ALA A 106 12.40 22.16 -17.79
N LYS A 107 11.11 22.26 -18.18
CA LYS A 107 10.00 22.45 -17.23
C LYS A 107 9.79 21.23 -16.34
N LEU A 108 9.91 20.03 -16.88
CA LEU A 108 9.83 18.79 -16.10
C LEU A 108 11.00 18.71 -15.11
N ASP A 109 12.22 18.99 -15.56
CA ASP A 109 13.41 18.99 -14.71
C ASP A 109 13.30 19.99 -13.56
N LEU A 110 12.74 21.17 -13.81
CA LEU A 110 12.44 22.15 -12.77
C LEU A 110 11.48 21.57 -11.72
N LEU A 111 10.35 21.01 -12.17
CA LEU A 111 9.35 20.40 -11.29
C LEU A 111 9.94 19.24 -10.47
N TYR A 112 10.80 18.42 -11.08
CA TYR A 112 11.52 17.36 -10.36
C TYR A 112 12.41 17.95 -9.27
N LYS A 113 13.16 19.01 -9.54
CA LYS A 113 14.01 19.66 -8.53
C LYS A 113 13.21 20.24 -7.37
N GLU A 114 12.08 20.89 -7.67
CA GLU A 114 11.17 21.46 -6.66
C GLU A 114 10.56 20.38 -5.76
N THR A 115 10.18 19.24 -6.34
CA THR A 115 9.50 18.15 -5.61
C THR A 115 10.44 17.08 -5.06
N ALA A 116 11.73 17.11 -5.41
CA ALA A 116 12.71 16.07 -5.06
C ALA A 116 12.83 15.86 -3.55
N PHE A 117 12.87 16.94 -2.77
CA PHE A 117 13.00 16.85 -1.32
C PHE A 117 11.78 16.18 -0.68
N GLU A 118 10.57 16.61 -1.06
CA GLU A 118 9.34 16.05 -0.49
C GLU A 118 9.19 14.58 -0.86
N SER A 119 9.43 14.24 -2.13
CA SER A 119 9.43 12.85 -2.61
C SER A 119 10.38 11.99 -1.78
N ARG A 120 11.64 12.43 -1.62
CA ARG A 120 12.63 11.69 -0.84
C ARG A 120 12.27 11.59 0.64
N ARG A 121 11.68 12.66 1.21
CA ARG A 121 11.25 12.69 2.60
C ARG A 121 10.15 11.66 2.86
N TYR A 122 9.14 11.59 2.00
CA TYR A 122 8.06 10.61 2.13
C TYR A 122 8.54 9.18 1.88
N GLU A 123 9.42 8.98 0.89
CA GLU A 123 10.04 7.68 0.62
C GLU A 123 10.81 7.17 1.85
N LEU A 124 11.65 8.03 2.44
CA LEU A 124 12.44 7.65 3.62
C LEU A 124 11.53 7.41 4.85
N ALA A 125 10.52 8.25 5.06
CA ALA A 125 9.55 8.07 6.14
C ALA A 125 8.82 6.72 6.02
N LEU A 126 8.33 6.41 4.82
CA LEU A 126 7.68 5.14 4.53
C LEU A 126 8.64 3.96 4.77
N ARG A 127 9.87 4.05 4.26
CA ARG A 127 10.90 3.03 4.48
C ARG A 127 11.17 2.80 5.96
N LYS A 128 11.29 3.86 6.76
CA LYS A 128 11.48 3.74 8.23
C LYS A 128 10.31 3.01 8.90
N ILE A 129 9.08 3.31 8.50
CA ILE A 129 7.88 2.65 9.03
C ILE A 129 7.88 1.15 8.65
N ILE A 130 8.13 0.84 7.38
CA ILE A 130 8.19 -0.55 6.89
C ILE A 130 9.29 -1.33 7.61
N THR A 131 10.51 -0.80 7.66
CA THR A 131 11.65 -1.47 8.30
C THR A 131 11.44 -1.69 9.79
N ARG A 132 10.78 -0.75 10.49
CA ARG A 132 10.54 -0.90 11.93
C ARG A 132 9.36 -1.82 12.24
N TYR A 133 8.28 -1.76 11.47
CA TYR A 133 7.01 -2.39 11.84
C TYR A 133 6.59 -3.55 10.96
N ARG A 134 7.16 -3.75 9.77
CA ARG A 134 6.77 -4.82 8.85
C ARG A 134 7.90 -5.83 8.66
N ASP A 135 9.11 -5.37 8.40
CA ASP A 135 10.25 -6.26 8.09
C ASP A 135 10.67 -7.15 9.27
N GLN A 136 10.42 -6.71 10.50
CA GLN A 136 10.73 -7.46 11.71
C GLN A 136 9.61 -8.43 12.13
N LEU A 137 8.52 -8.57 11.37
CA LEU A 137 7.40 -9.43 11.73
C LEU A 137 7.54 -10.85 11.18
N ALA A 138 7.36 -11.84 12.05
CA ALA A 138 7.15 -13.23 11.64
C ALA A 138 5.67 -13.50 11.33
N CYS A 139 4.78 -12.99 12.18
CA CYS A 139 3.34 -13.20 12.08
C CYS A 139 2.59 -11.89 12.23
N GLU A 140 1.67 -11.61 11.29
CA GLU A 140 0.72 -10.51 11.40
C GLU A 140 -0.50 -10.91 12.26
N LEU A 141 -1.20 -9.93 12.83
CA LEU A 141 -2.48 -10.13 13.51
C LEU A 141 -3.57 -10.29 12.44
N LEU A 142 -4.02 -11.52 12.25
CA LEU A 142 -5.13 -11.88 11.41
C LEU A 142 -6.31 -12.20 12.33
N VAL A 143 -7.45 -11.55 12.10
CA VAL A 143 -8.68 -11.77 12.84
C VAL A 143 -9.70 -12.37 11.90
N LEU A 144 -10.01 -13.65 12.10
CA LEU A 144 -11.04 -14.36 11.38
C LEU A 144 -12.34 -14.31 12.20
N LYS A 145 -13.40 -13.81 11.57
CA LYS A 145 -14.74 -13.78 12.15
C LYS A 145 -15.63 -14.75 11.39
N SER A 146 -16.36 -15.59 12.10
CA SER A 146 -17.35 -16.47 11.47
C SER A 146 -18.58 -15.68 11.01
N PHE A 147 -19.23 -16.15 9.94
CA PHE A 147 -20.55 -15.65 9.53
C PHE A 147 -21.64 -16.44 10.26
N GLY A 148 -22.63 -15.75 10.84
CA GLY A 148 -23.78 -16.39 11.50
C GLY A 148 -23.55 -16.91 12.92
N THR A 149 -22.29 -16.99 13.38
CA THR A 149 -21.92 -17.31 14.77
C THR A 149 -20.98 -16.24 15.35
N GLU A 150 -20.92 -16.09 16.67
CA GLU A 150 -20.08 -15.08 17.36
C GLU A 150 -18.63 -15.53 17.60
N HIS A 151 -18.11 -16.46 16.80
CA HIS A 151 -16.75 -16.94 16.97
C HIS A 151 -15.74 -16.03 16.27
N THR A 152 -14.70 -15.68 17.00
CA THR A 152 -13.57 -14.90 16.49
C THR A 152 -12.27 -15.61 16.85
N ILE A 153 -11.46 -15.92 15.84
CA ILE A 153 -10.13 -16.51 16.01
C ILE A 153 -9.11 -15.46 15.58
N SER A 154 -8.10 -15.21 16.41
CA SER A 154 -7.03 -14.27 16.09
C SER A 154 -5.65 -14.90 16.22
N THR A 155 -4.74 -14.53 15.32
CA THR A 155 -3.31 -14.83 15.47
C THR A 155 -2.64 -13.73 16.30
N MET A 156 -1.61 -14.06 17.09
CA MET A 156 -0.84 -13.05 17.80
C MET A 156 0.23 -12.44 16.90
N ARG A 157 0.35 -11.11 16.90
CA ARG A 157 1.44 -10.40 16.23
C ARG A 157 2.77 -10.73 16.91
N ALA A 158 3.71 -11.29 16.18
CA ALA A 158 5.01 -11.69 16.71
C ALA A 158 6.15 -11.27 15.77
N ASN A 159 7.25 -10.79 16.35
CA ASN A 159 8.46 -10.45 15.60
C ASN A 159 9.24 -11.70 15.21
N THR A 160 10.03 -11.61 14.14
CA THR A 160 11.01 -12.63 13.76
C THR A 160 12.02 -12.82 14.87
N LEU A 161 12.27 -14.07 15.24
CA LEU A 161 13.36 -14.38 16.15
C LEU A 161 14.71 -14.00 15.52
N PRO A 162 15.66 -13.48 16.31
CA PRO A 162 17.03 -13.27 15.88
C PRO A 162 17.65 -14.51 15.22
N SER A 163 18.53 -14.29 14.25
CA SER A 163 19.20 -15.37 13.48
C SER A 163 19.86 -16.43 14.37
N TYR A 164 20.50 -16.01 15.47
CA TYR A 164 21.14 -16.92 16.42
C TYR A 164 20.16 -17.93 17.06
N HIS A 165 18.92 -17.53 17.33
CA HIS A 165 17.93 -18.46 17.88
C HIS A 165 17.50 -19.53 16.87
N ASN A 166 17.46 -19.19 15.58
CA ASN A 166 17.20 -20.20 14.54
C ASN A 166 18.34 -21.22 14.44
N LEU A 167 19.60 -20.76 14.60
CA LEU A 167 20.75 -21.65 14.67
C LEU A 167 20.66 -22.59 15.88
N LEU A 168 20.36 -22.05 17.06
CA LEU A 168 20.18 -22.85 18.27
C LEU A 168 19.05 -23.88 18.11
N LEU A 169 17.90 -23.47 17.56
CA LEU A 169 16.80 -24.40 17.24
C LEU A 169 17.28 -25.53 16.31
N SER A 170 18.11 -25.21 15.32
CA SER A 170 18.62 -26.21 14.38
C SER A 170 19.59 -27.20 15.05
N CYS A 171 20.42 -26.74 15.98
CA CYS A 171 21.32 -27.60 16.75
C CYS A 171 20.53 -28.53 17.67
N LEU A 172 19.60 -27.98 18.45
CA LEU A 172 18.75 -28.76 19.36
C LEU A 172 17.93 -29.82 18.61
N ARG A 173 17.42 -29.50 17.41
CA ARG A 173 16.72 -30.47 16.55
C ARG A 173 17.63 -31.61 16.12
N LYS A 174 18.87 -31.33 15.70
CA LYS A 174 19.84 -32.36 15.32
C LYS A 174 20.21 -33.27 16.49
N GLU A 175 20.43 -32.70 17.66
CA GLU A 175 20.73 -33.46 18.88
C GLU A 175 19.58 -34.40 19.24
N ALA A 176 18.33 -33.92 19.20
CA ALA A 176 17.15 -34.75 19.44
C ALA A 176 16.99 -35.88 18.39
N GLU A 177 17.29 -35.60 17.12
CA GLU A 177 17.29 -36.62 16.06
C GLU A 177 18.36 -37.69 16.29
N GLU A 178 19.56 -37.29 16.72
CA GLU A 178 20.63 -38.23 17.05
C GLU A 178 20.28 -39.09 18.27
N GLU A 179 19.71 -38.50 19.31
CA GLU A 179 19.24 -39.23 20.49
C GLU A 179 18.15 -40.23 20.13
N ALA A 180 17.16 -39.83 19.32
CA ALA A 180 16.12 -40.73 18.82
C ALA A 180 16.69 -41.89 17.99
N ARG A 181 17.73 -41.63 17.16
CA ARG A 181 18.43 -42.69 16.43
C ARG A 181 19.16 -43.66 17.36
N ARG A 182 19.86 -43.15 18.38
CA ARG A 182 20.55 -43.98 19.39
C ARG A 182 19.55 -44.82 20.18
N GLU A 183 18.41 -44.25 20.56
CA GLU A 183 17.34 -44.99 21.23
C GLU A 183 16.70 -46.05 20.33
N ALA A 184 16.45 -45.74 19.06
CA ALA A 184 15.94 -46.69 18.10
C ALA A 184 16.92 -47.85 17.87
N GLU A 185 18.22 -47.57 17.78
CA GLU A 185 19.25 -48.60 17.63
C GLU A 185 19.35 -49.49 18.88
N LYS A 186 19.29 -48.90 20.09
CA LYS A 186 19.21 -49.67 21.34
C LYS A 186 17.96 -50.56 21.38
N LYS A 187 16.81 -50.06 20.95
CA LYS A 187 15.56 -50.85 20.84
C LYS A 187 15.68 -51.99 19.82
N ARG A 188 16.36 -51.77 18.69
CA ARG A 188 16.61 -52.83 17.68
C ARG A 188 17.55 -53.91 18.21
N ARG A 189 18.66 -53.53 18.86
CA ARG A 189 19.58 -54.49 19.50
C ARG A 189 18.90 -55.27 20.62
N ALA A 190 18.05 -54.62 21.43
CA ALA A 190 17.25 -55.31 22.45
C ALA A 190 16.20 -56.28 21.86
N ALA A 191 15.69 -56.00 20.66
CA ALA A 191 14.81 -56.93 19.94
C ALA A 191 15.59 -58.11 19.35
N GLU A 192 16.81 -57.88 18.84
CA GLU A 192 17.70 -58.92 18.31
C GLU A 192 18.27 -59.82 19.43
N GLU A 193 18.62 -59.28 20.60
CA GLU A 193 19.00 -60.06 21.79
C GLU A 193 17.80 -60.78 22.44
N GLY A 194 16.57 -60.37 22.10
CA GLY A 194 15.33 -61.05 22.47
C GLY A 194 14.98 -62.25 21.58
N GLU A 195 15.70 -62.48 20.48
CA GLU A 195 15.41 -63.55 19.52
C GLU A 195 16.59 -64.54 19.34
N PHE A 196 16.40 -65.73 19.94
CA PHE A 196 16.93 -67.09 19.64
C PHE A 196 18.09 -67.68 20.48
N PRO A 197 18.13 -69.04 20.72
CA PRO A 197 17.37 -70.10 20.04
C PRO A 197 16.57 -71.08 20.92
N THR A 198 15.44 -71.53 20.38
CA THR A 198 14.82 -72.83 20.64
C THR A 198 15.76 -73.96 20.18
N SER A 199 16.78 -74.28 20.98
CA SER A 199 17.61 -75.48 20.79
C SER A 199 18.03 -76.14 22.10
N LYS A 200 17.06 -76.28 23.03
CA LYS A 200 17.17 -77.19 24.19
C LYS A 200 15.86 -77.93 24.42
N ARG A 201 15.43 -78.72 23.42
CA ARG A 201 14.46 -79.82 23.58
C ARG A 201 14.81 -80.94 22.61
N LEU A 202 15.94 -81.60 22.86
CA LEU A 202 16.25 -82.87 22.17
C LEU A 202 17.23 -83.74 22.96
N VAL A 203 17.16 -83.75 24.30
CA VAL A 203 17.70 -84.83 25.13
C VAL A 203 16.87 -84.91 26.42
N CYS A 204 15.77 -85.68 26.40
CA CYS A 204 15.11 -86.32 27.56
C CYS A 204 13.75 -86.93 27.17
N ILE A 205 13.70 -87.78 26.12
CA ILE A 205 12.53 -88.66 25.85
C ILE A 205 12.95 -90.13 25.66
N LEU A 206 14.24 -90.48 25.76
CA LEU A 206 14.70 -91.87 25.65
C LEU A 206 15.40 -92.34 26.93
N SER A 207 14.62 -92.51 28.01
CA SER A 207 14.95 -93.45 29.09
C SER A 207 13.74 -94.10 29.77
N LEU A 208 12.53 -93.96 29.20
CA LEU A 208 11.32 -94.68 29.62
C LEU A 208 11.13 -96.03 28.91
N CYS A 209 12.22 -96.68 28.50
CA CYS A 209 12.19 -98.03 27.96
C CYS A 209 13.38 -98.83 28.49
N LEU A 210 13.39 -99.14 29.78
CA LEU A 210 13.88 -100.42 30.32
C LEU A 210 13.62 -100.46 31.83
N TYR A 211 13.00 -101.55 32.28
CA TYR A 211 12.60 -101.89 33.66
C TYR A 211 11.21 -101.41 34.12
N GLY A 212 10.18 -101.97 33.49
CA GLY A 212 9.09 -102.58 34.25
C GLY A 212 9.44 -104.05 34.51
N LEU A 213 9.64 -104.39 35.79
CA LEU A 213 9.38 -105.65 36.47
C LEU A 213 9.73 -105.49 37.95
#